data_AF-A0A5N6VBW3-F1
#
_entry.id   AF-A0A5N6VBW3-F1
#
_cell.length_a   1.000
_cell.length_b   1.000
_cell.length_c   1.000
_cell.angle_alpha   90.00
_cell.angle_beta   90.00
_cell.angle_gamma   90.00
#
_symmetry.space_group_name_H-M   'P 1'
#
loop_
_entity.id
_entity.type
_entity.pdbx_description
1 polymer ?
#
loop_
_entity_poly.entity_id
_entity_poly.type
_entity_poly.pdbx_seq_one_letter_code
_entity_poly.pdbx_strand_id
1 'polypeptide(L)'
;MPELTHLPRELLARVISHVEQSALKHIRQTCRMLAQFATRELFRVVRLFPDEESYERVRSILNDATLRGMESEDEDCTLTEAFKDAIMELKQFPNVQSTVLRFDMNCCVDDDGGEIWRNQWPQTPSYREEVLRVFFSWLTSLDVPIKELAVRNLQDRNTQDEEIRAMKAKVLGSLQSLRLNIVTERYEASPEEELEFPEPHEFFAEMPSAWLKPTMGSLEQLTLYCDNYWGFFPKVDLKGIHFPRLKTLALGNFGFVQDSQVEWIMSHAATLTELYLDDCTILYDKAEMEVRIREDCPELSKHYRSYEKRWHDLFDAFRTGLPLLRHFRMGTTCWSNSGEGMPFEKETQINIGLMNDRYMACYDGYGPSPYMAGPHDPQDYEKAAPECGEEDRNALQLLLKSIGQSVPDSCIELRRNRPSLDRSSASAQ
;
A
#
# COMPACT_ATOMS: atom_id res chain seq x y z
N MET A 1 -9.51 -24.90 -36.71
CA MET A 1 -9.46 -25.13 -35.25
C MET A 1 -9.03 -26.53 -34.76
N PRO A 2 -8.53 -27.52 -35.55
CA PRO A 2 -8.08 -28.80 -34.97
C PRO A 2 -6.78 -28.69 -34.16
N GLU A 3 -5.91 -27.74 -34.48
CA GLU A 3 -4.53 -27.72 -33.97
C GLU A 3 -4.42 -27.36 -32.48
N LEU A 4 -5.32 -26.53 -31.96
CA LEU A 4 -5.26 -26.10 -30.56
C LEU A 4 -5.52 -27.28 -29.60
N THR A 5 -6.44 -28.19 -29.95
CA THR A 5 -6.82 -29.33 -29.11
C THR A 5 -5.76 -30.44 -29.04
N HIS A 6 -4.71 -30.36 -29.86
CA HIS A 6 -3.58 -31.29 -29.85
C HIS A 6 -2.42 -30.81 -28.95
N LEU A 7 -2.48 -29.60 -28.42
CA LEU A 7 -1.47 -29.10 -27.48
C LEU A 7 -1.56 -29.87 -26.15
N PRO A 8 -0.41 -30.13 -25.48
CA PRO A 8 -0.37 -30.58 -24.10
C PRO A 8 -1.24 -29.72 -23.18
N ARG A 9 -1.84 -30.36 -22.17
CA ARG A 9 -2.79 -29.71 -21.25
C ARG A 9 -2.17 -28.54 -20.52
N GLU A 10 -0.88 -28.61 -20.23
CA GLU A 10 -0.08 -27.59 -19.55
C GLU A 10 0.08 -26.33 -20.43
N LEU A 11 0.29 -26.53 -21.74
CA LEU A 11 0.38 -25.42 -22.70
C LEU A 11 -1.00 -24.79 -22.92
N LEU A 12 -2.05 -25.60 -22.99
CA LEU A 12 -3.43 -25.10 -23.09
C LEU A 12 -3.83 -24.29 -21.86
N ALA A 13 -3.55 -24.77 -20.65
CA ALA A 13 -3.80 -24.03 -19.42
C ALA A 13 -3.05 -22.69 -19.42
N ARG A 14 -1.79 -22.68 -19.84
CA ARG A 14 -0.98 -21.46 -19.91
C ARG A 14 -1.51 -20.46 -20.94
N VAL A 15 -1.85 -20.91 -22.15
CA VAL A 15 -2.45 -20.04 -23.18
C VAL A 15 -3.76 -19.43 -22.66
N ILE A 16 -4.63 -20.26 -22.07
CA ILE A 16 -5.94 -19.82 -21.56
C ILE A 16 -5.79 -18.84 -20.39
N SER A 17 -4.76 -18.99 -19.54
CA SER A 17 -4.50 -18.06 -18.43
C SER A 17 -4.13 -16.62 -18.86
N HIS A 18 -3.78 -16.42 -20.15
CA HIS A 18 -3.50 -15.11 -20.72
C HIS A 18 -4.67 -14.53 -21.52
N VAL A 19 -5.81 -15.22 -21.59
CA VAL A 19 -6.99 -14.75 -22.32
C VAL A 19 -7.85 -13.86 -21.44
N GLU A 20 -8.37 -12.77 -22.01
CA GLU A 20 -9.27 -11.86 -21.32
C GLU A 20 -10.57 -12.55 -20.85
N GLN A 21 -11.12 -12.06 -19.74
CA GLN A 21 -12.29 -12.65 -19.09
C GLN A 21 -13.52 -12.72 -20.01
N SER A 22 -13.72 -11.71 -20.87
CA SER A 22 -14.78 -11.68 -21.88
C SER A 22 -14.63 -12.85 -22.88
N ALA A 23 -13.41 -13.08 -23.38
CA ALA A 23 -13.09 -14.18 -24.28
C ALA A 23 -13.14 -15.55 -23.58
N LEU A 24 -12.78 -15.64 -22.29
CA LEU A 24 -12.91 -16.88 -21.51
C LEU A 24 -14.36 -17.37 -21.41
N LYS A 25 -15.34 -16.46 -21.29
CA LYS A 25 -16.78 -16.80 -21.31
C LYS A 25 -17.17 -17.50 -22.62
N HIS A 26 -16.68 -16.98 -23.74
CA HIS A 26 -16.92 -17.57 -25.06
C HIS A 26 -16.18 -18.89 -25.24
N ILE A 27 -14.88 -18.95 -24.88
CA ILE A 27 -14.05 -20.17 -24.96
C ILE A 27 -14.71 -21.31 -24.18
N ARG A 28 -15.27 -21.02 -23.01
CA ARG A 28 -15.98 -22.01 -22.21
C ARG A 28 -17.17 -22.65 -22.93
N GLN A 29 -17.85 -21.90 -23.79
CA GLN A 29 -18.99 -22.40 -24.56
C GLN A 29 -18.56 -23.16 -25.83
N THR A 30 -17.30 -23.07 -26.24
CA THR A 30 -16.84 -23.68 -27.51
C THR A 30 -16.67 -25.21 -27.45
N CYS A 31 -16.02 -25.75 -26.41
CA CYS A 31 -15.79 -27.19 -26.30
C CYS A 31 -15.54 -27.61 -24.84
N ARG A 32 -15.92 -28.84 -24.48
CA ARG A 32 -15.83 -29.36 -23.09
C ARG A 32 -14.40 -29.33 -22.51
N MET A 33 -13.38 -29.56 -23.33
CA MET A 33 -12.00 -29.55 -22.87
C MET A 33 -11.54 -28.13 -22.53
N LEU A 34 -11.75 -27.17 -23.44
CA LEU A 34 -11.44 -25.76 -23.19
C LEU A 34 -12.31 -25.18 -22.08
N ALA A 35 -13.55 -25.68 -21.93
CA ALA A 35 -14.44 -25.33 -20.84
C ALA A 35 -13.84 -25.61 -19.47
N GLN A 36 -13.12 -26.72 -19.27
CA GLN A 36 -12.50 -27.03 -17.98
C GLN A 36 -11.44 -25.99 -17.60
N PHE A 37 -10.57 -25.63 -18.54
CA PHE A 37 -9.53 -24.63 -18.33
C PHE A 37 -10.11 -23.22 -18.19
N ALA A 38 -11.04 -22.82 -19.06
CA ALA A 38 -11.69 -21.52 -19.00
C ALA A 38 -12.53 -21.36 -17.72
N THR A 39 -13.17 -22.44 -17.24
CA THR A 39 -13.87 -22.45 -15.95
C THR A 39 -12.91 -22.17 -14.82
N ARG A 40 -11.77 -22.87 -14.77
CA ARG A 40 -10.77 -22.67 -13.71
C ARG A 40 -10.30 -21.21 -13.66
N GLU A 41 -10.01 -20.61 -14.81
CA GLU A 41 -9.56 -19.21 -14.87
C GLU A 41 -10.68 -18.20 -14.56
N LEU A 42 -11.91 -18.42 -15.05
CA LEU A 42 -13.08 -17.57 -14.77
C LEU A 42 -13.44 -17.51 -13.29
N PHE A 43 -13.17 -18.59 -12.55
CA PHE A 43 -13.52 -18.77 -11.14
C PHE A 43 -12.33 -18.64 -10.20
N ARG A 44 -11.15 -18.30 -10.72
CA ARG A 44 -9.93 -18.13 -9.94
C ARG A 44 -10.04 -17.01 -8.90
N VAL A 45 -10.82 -15.97 -9.21
CA VAL A 45 -11.03 -14.80 -8.35
C VAL A 45 -12.53 -14.65 -8.10
N VAL A 46 -12.94 -14.52 -6.85
CA VAL A 46 -14.32 -14.19 -6.45
C VAL A 46 -14.34 -12.74 -5.96
N ARG A 47 -15.29 -11.96 -6.45
CA ARG A 47 -15.54 -10.59 -5.96
C ARG A 47 -16.91 -10.57 -5.30
N LEU A 48 -16.97 -9.95 -4.13
CA LEU A 48 -18.18 -9.78 -3.35
C LEU A 48 -18.26 -8.29 -3.00
N PHE A 49 -19.36 -7.66 -3.38
CA PHE A 49 -19.68 -6.26 -3.17
C PHE A 49 -20.92 -6.14 -2.26
N PRO A 50 -21.07 -5.02 -1.52
CA PRO A 50 -22.16 -4.80 -0.57
C PRO A 50 -23.50 -4.45 -1.26
N ASP A 51 -23.86 -5.19 -2.31
CA ASP A 51 -25.10 -5.01 -3.07
C ASP A 51 -25.78 -6.36 -3.35
N GLU A 52 -27.09 -6.30 -3.59
CA GLU A 52 -27.93 -7.48 -3.76
C GLU A 52 -27.57 -8.37 -4.93
N GLU A 53 -27.21 -7.75 -6.04
CA GLU A 53 -26.84 -8.49 -7.22
C GLU A 53 -25.54 -9.27 -6.97
N SER A 54 -24.60 -8.70 -6.22
CA SER A 54 -23.34 -9.35 -5.92
C SER A 54 -23.49 -10.55 -4.98
N TYR A 55 -24.27 -10.45 -3.90
CA TYR A 55 -24.40 -11.60 -2.98
C TYR A 55 -25.21 -12.75 -3.59
N GLU A 56 -26.26 -12.47 -4.37
CA GLU A 56 -26.99 -13.51 -5.09
C GLU A 56 -26.12 -14.19 -6.16
N ARG A 57 -25.19 -13.45 -6.76
CA ARG A 57 -24.19 -14.03 -7.67
C ARG A 57 -23.24 -14.98 -6.93
N VAL A 58 -22.74 -14.60 -5.76
CA VAL A 58 -21.91 -15.48 -4.91
C VAL A 58 -22.69 -16.72 -4.50
N ARG A 59 -23.95 -16.60 -4.10
CA ARG A 59 -24.81 -17.74 -3.80
C ARG A 59 -25.04 -18.64 -5.01
N SER A 60 -25.25 -18.06 -6.20
CA SER A 60 -25.34 -18.82 -7.44
C SER A 60 -24.03 -19.58 -7.73
N ILE A 61 -22.87 -18.99 -7.47
CA ILE A 61 -21.57 -19.66 -7.61
C ILE A 61 -21.45 -20.86 -6.66
N LEU A 62 -21.90 -20.69 -5.42
CA LEU A 62 -21.84 -21.73 -4.40
C LEU A 62 -22.80 -22.89 -4.71
N ASN A 63 -23.97 -22.57 -5.28
CA ASN A 63 -25.03 -23.54 -5.58
C ASN A 63 -24.93 -24.17 -6.99
N ASP A 64 -24.08 -23.65 -7.88
CA ASP A 64 -23.97 -24.10 -9.28
C ASP A 64 -22.62 -24.78 -9.57
N ALA A 65 -22.65 -26.01 -10.09
CA ALA A 65 -21.45 -26.73 -10.52
C ALA A 65 -20.75 -26.10 -11.75
N THR A 66 -21.33 -25.06 -12.38
CA THR A 66 -21.10 -24.73 -13.79
C THR A 66 -21.36 -23.30 -14.29
N LEU A 67 -21.69 -22.22 -13.54
CA LEU A 67 -21.31 -20.81 -13.92
C LEU A 67 -21.86 -19.63 -13.09
N ARG A 68 -21.19 -18.48 -13.29
CA ARG A 68 -21.47 -17.07 -12.93
C ARG A 68 -22.07 -16.24 -14.06
N GLY A 69 -22.70 -15.11 -13.71
CA GLY A 69 -22.76 -13.89 -14.54
C GLY A 69 -23.18 -12.64 -13.76
N MET A 70 -22.65 -11.46 -14.11
CA MET A 70 -23.02 -10.13 -13.56
C MET A 70 -21.81 -9.33 -13.02
N GLU A 71 -21.75 -8.00 -13.10
CA GLU A 71 -20.99 -7.07 -12.23
C GLU A 71 -21.88 -5.81 -12.16
N SER A 72 -22.07 -5.24 -10.97
CA SER A 72 -22.86 -4.03 -10.74
C SER A 72 -22.11 -3.15 -9.74
N GLU A 73 -22.18 -1.85 -9.95
CA GLU A 73 -21.71 -0.78 -9.08
C GLU A 73 -22.93 0.13 -8.83
N ASP A 74 -23.33 0.30 -7.57
CA ASP A 74 -24.11 1.43 -7.02
C ASP A 74 -24.11 1.24 -5.47
N GLU A 75 -23.54 2.16 -4.68
CA GLU A 75 -24.13 3.40 -4.13
C GLU A 75 -25.26 3.20 -3.10
N ASP A 76 -25.07 2.30 -2.13
CA ASP A 76 -25.42 2.54 -0.71
C ASP A 76 -24.78 1.49 0.22
N CYS A 77 -23.73 1.87 0.95
CA CYS A 77 -22.95 0.96 1.80
C CYS A 77 -23.59 0.74 3.17
N THR A 78 -24.73 0.04 3.25
CA THR A 78 -25.20 -0.51 4.53
C THR A 78 -24.69 -1.93 4.72
N LEU A 79 -24.05 -2.20 5.87
CA LEU A 79 -23.58 -3.54 6.22
C LEU A 79 -24.77 -4.39 6.70
N THR A 80 -25.58 -4.84 5.75
CA THR A 80 -26.77 -5.66 6.02
C THR A 80 -26.37 -7.04 6.54
N GLU A 81 -27.25 -7.65 7.35
CA GLU A 81 -27.03 -9.04 7.81
C GLU A 81 -26.91 -10.02 6.63
N ALA A 82 -27.64 -9.79 5.54
CA ALA A 82 -27.51 -10.58 4.31
C ALA A 82 -26.09 -10.51 3.72
N PHE A 83 -25.45 -9.34 3.78
CA PHE A 83 -24.07 -9.18 3.33
C PHE A 83 -23.07 -9.86 4.27
N LYS A 84 -23.28 -9.76 5.59
CA LYS A 84 -22.47 -10.50 6.58
C LYS A 84 -22.56 -12.01 6.36
N ASP A 85 -23.77 -12.53 6.15
CA ASP A 85 -24.01 -13.93 5.84
C ASP A 85 -23.29 -14.35 4.56
N ALA A 86 -23.37 -13.54 3.51
CA ALA A 86 -22.68 -13.80 2.24
C ALA A 86 -21.15 -13.87 2.40
N ILE A 87 -20.55 -13.03 3.26
CA ILE A 87 -19.11 -13.12 3.59
C ILE A 87 -18.82 -14.46 4.27
N MET A 88 -19.64 -14.86 5.25
CA MET A 88 -19.46 -16.12 5.98
C MET A 88 -19.67 -17.36 5.08
N GLU A 89 -20.54 -17.28 4.08
CA GLU A 89 -20.76 -18.32 3.08
C GLU A 89 -19.51 -18.59 2.21
N LEU A 90 -18.59 -17.62 2.07
CA LEU A 90 -17.33 -17.80 1.33
C LEU A 90 -16.45 -18.92 1.90
N LYS A 91 -16.67 -19.37 3.15
CA LYS A 91 -15.96 -20.53 3.71
C LYS A 91 -16.17 -21.83 2.92
N GLN A 92 -17.23 -21.88 2.10
CA GLN A 92 -17.54 -23.01 1.24
C GLN A 92 -16.53 -23.16 0.08
N PHE A 93 -15.70 -22.14 -0.19
CA PHE A 93 -14.60 -22.24 -1.15
C PHE A 93 -13.42 -23.01 -0.54
N PRO A 94 -13.11 -24.24 -1.00
CA PRO A 94 -12.18 -25.13 -0.29
C PRO A 94 -10.69 -24.77 -0.43
N ASN A 95 -10.35 -23.80 -1.27
CA ASN A 95 -8.96 -23.49 -1.64
C ASN A 95 -8.67 -21.97 -1.66
N VAL A 96 -9.26 -21.22 -0.73
CA VAL A 96 -8.93 -19.79 -0.59
C VAL A 96 -7.50 -19.65 -0.08
N GLN A 97 -6.61 -19.08 -0.89
CA GLN A 97 -5.20 -18.86 -0.53
C GLN A 97 -4.86 -17.38 -0.34
N SER A 98 -5.57 -16.49 -1.03
CA SER A 98 -5.30 -15.07 -1.10
C SER A 98 -6.61 -14.30 -0.97
N THR A 99 -6.62 -13.25 -0.15
CA THR A 99 -7.79 -12.42 0.08
C THR A 99 -7.42 -10.93 0.02
N VAL A 100 -8.32 -10.16 -0.59
CA VAL A 100 -8.20 -8.71 -0.70
C VAL A 100 -9.46 -8.08 -0.12
N LEU A 101 -9.32 -7.34 0.97
CA LEU A 101 -10.36 -6.46 1.49
C LEU A 101 -10.13 -5.06 0.93
N ARG A 102 -11.16 -4.43 0.36
CA ARG A 102 -11.09 -3.07 -0.18
C ARG A 102 -12.15 -2.20 0.46
N PHE A 103 -11.71 -1.15 1.13
CA PHE A 103 -12.56 -0.05 1.59
C PHE A 103 -12.61 1.08 0.55
N ASP A 104 -13.53 2.02 0.76
CA ASP A 104 -13.53 3.28 0.03
C ASP A 104 -12.21 4.04 0.28
N MET A 105 -11.77 4.85 -0.68
CA MET A 105 -10.52 5.60 -0.52
C MET A 105 -10.67 6.80 0.41
N ASN A 106 -11.90 7.31 0.58
CA ASN A 106 -12.21 8.43 1.46
C ASN A 106 -12.64 7.90 2.83
N CYS A 107 -12.17 8.56 3.90
CA CYS A 107 -12.45 8.15 5.28
C CYS A 107 -12.49 9.31 6.26
N CYS A 108 -13.39 9.25 7.25
CA CYS A 108 -13.51 10.20 8.36
C CYS A 108 -13.17 9.56 9.70
N VAL A 109 -12.77 10.39 10.65
CA VAL A 109 -12.51 10.05 12.04
C VAL A 109 -13.81 10.01 12.88
N ASP A 110 -14.79 10.86 12.57
CA ASP A 110 -16.01 10.98 13.36
C ASP A 110 -17.21 10.23 12.75
N ASP A 111 -17.97 9.54 13.61
CA ASP A 111 -19.31 9.04 13.28
C ASP A 111 -20.36 10.18 13.28
N ASP A 112 -20.06 11.32 13.91
CA ASP A 112 -21.03 12.35 14.29
C ASP A 112 -21.23 13.48 13.25
N GLY A 113 -20.68 13.35 12.03
CA GLY A 113 -21.04 14.22 10.91
C GLY A 113 -20.86 15.72 11.15
N GLY A 114 -19.88 16.10 12.00
CA GLY A 114 -19.71 17.44 12.56
C GLY A 114 -19.53 18.58 11.55
N GLU A 115 -19.33 18.28 10.26
CA GLU A 115 -19.35 19.25 9.19
C GLU A 115 -20.09 18.72 7.94
N ILE A 116 -20.80 19.62 7.25
CA ILE A 116 -21.70 19.33 6.12
C ILE A 116 -20.99 18.58 4.96
N TRP A 117 -19.66 18.69 4.87
CA TRP A 117 -18.82 18.03 3.86
C TRP A 117 -18.43 16.58 4.21
N ARG A 118 -18.44 16.20 5.51
CA ARG A 118 -18.13 14.85 6.01
C ARG A 118 -19.28 13.85 5.82
N ASN A 119 -20.51 14.35 5.68
CA ASN A 119 -21.72 13.53 5.48
C ASN A 119 -21.82 12.87 4.09
N GLN A 120 -20.81 13.03 3.23
CA GLN A 120 -20.76 12.46 1.87
C GLN A 120 -19.88 11.22 1.77
N TRP A 121 -19.22 10.79 2.86
CA TRP A 121 -18.33 9.63 2.82
C TRP A 121 -19.10 8.35 3.18
N PRO A 122 -19.06 7.31 2.31
CA PRO A 122 -19.99 6.19 2.41
C PRO A 122 -19.66 5.20 3.55
N GLN A 123 -18.50 5.31 4.20
CA GLN A 123 -18.02 4.31 5.16
C GLN A 123 -17.47 4.96 6.44
N THR A 124 -18.30 4.98 7.48
CA THR A 124 -17.92 5.49 8.81
C THR A 124 -16.89 4.58 9.51
N PRO A 125 -16.16 5.08 10.54
CA PRO A 125 -15.32 4.25 11.39
C PRO A 125 -16.01 2.99 11.90
N SER A 126 -17.22 3.15 12.47
CA SER A 126 -18.00 2.03 13.00
C SER A 126 -18.34 0.99 11.92
N TYR A 127 -18.66 1.43 10.71
CA TYR A 127 -18.87 0.52 9.57
C TYR A 127 -17.61 -0.28 9.24
N ARG A 128 -16.46 0.39 9.12
CA ARG A 128 -15.18 -0.24 8.75
C ARG A 128 -14.74 -1.24 9.81
N GLU A 129 -14.92 -0.93 11.08
CA GLU A 129 -14.61 -1.83 12.19
C GLU A 129 -15.48 -3.09 12.17
N GLU A 130 -16.79 -2.96 11.94
CA GLU A 130 -17.69 -4.11 11.85
C GLU A 130 -17.37 -4.98 10.61
N VAL A 131 -17.02 -4.37 9.47
CA VAL A 131 -16.51 -5.13 8.30
C VAL A 131 -15.24 -5.89 8.65
N LEU A 132 -14.29 -5.29 9.37
CA LEU A 132 -13.08 -5.99 9.83
C LEU A 132 -13.45 -7.15 10.76
N ARG A 133 -14.41 -6.98 11.68
CA ARG A 133 -14.89 -8.05 12.56
C ARG A 133 -15.39 -9.24 11.75
N VAL A 134 -16.32 -9.01 10.83
CA VAL A 134 -16.93 -10.07 10.01
C VAL A 134 -15.88 -10.72 9.11
N PHE A 135 -15.01 -9.92 8.49
CA PHE A 135 -13.96 -10.41 7.61
C PHE A 135 -12.94 -11.30 8.34
N PHE A 136 -12.42 -10.88 9.49
CA PHE A 136 -11.51 -11.70 10.28
C PHE A 136 -12.21 -12.92 10.90
N SER A 137 -13.48 -12.81 11.28
CA SER A 137 -14.30 -13.96 11.70
C SER A 137 -14.37 -15.02 10.59
N TRP A 138 -14.68 -14.59 9.36
CA TRP A 138 -14.66 -15.48 8.20
C TRP A 138 -13.29 -16.12 7.98
N LEU A 139 -12.21 -15.34 7.95
CA LEU A 139 -10.86 -15.87 7.75
C LEU A 139 -10.47 -16.91 8.81
N THR A 140 -10.85 -16.69 10.07
CA THR A 140 -10.56 -17.63 11.15
C THR A 140 -11.44 -18.88 11.13
N SER A 141 -12.55 -18.86 10.37
CA SER A 141 -13.46 -19.99 10.15
C SER A 141 -13.04 -20.94 9.03
N LEU A 142 -12.02 -20.57 8.24
CA LEU A 142 -11.50 -21.42 7.16
C LEU A 142 -10.75 -22.63 7.72
N ASP A 143 -10.96 -23.80 7.13
CA ASP A 143 -10.28 -25.04 7.50
C ASP A 143 -8.76 -24.96 7.25
N VAL A 144 -8.38 -24.25 6.18
CA VAL A 144 -6.98 -24.01 5.79
C VAL A 144 -6.70 -22.52 5.91
N PRO A 145 -5.68 -22.11 6.69
CA PRO A 145 -5.29 -20.71 6.78
C PRO A 145 -4.86 -20.14 5.42
N ILE A 146 -5.24 -18.90 5.17
CA ILE A 146 -4.79 -18.16 3.98
C ILE A 146 -3.28 -17.90 4.04
N LYS A 147 -2.68 -17.70 2.87
CA LYS A 147 -1.25 -17.39 2.74
C LYS A 147 -1.01 -15.91 2.48
N GLU A 148 -1.96 -15.24 1.84
CA GLU A 148 -1.80 -13.87 1.40
C GLU A 148 -2.99 -13.03 1.87
N LEU A 149 -2.70 -11.93 2.54
CA LEU A 149 -3.70 -10.95 2.95
C LEU A 149 -3.31 -9.59 2.39
N ALA A 150 -4.26 -8.95 1.76
CA ALA A 150 -4.15 -7.56 1.40
C ALA A 150 -5.34 -6.75 1.89
N VAL A 151 -5.07 -5.56 2.44
CA VAL A 151 -6.09 -4.59 2.80
C VAL A 151 -5.82 -3.30 2.04
N ARG A 152 -6.75 -2.95 1.16
CA ARG A 152 -6.71 -1.74 0.35
C ARG A 152 -7.57 -0.67 1.01
N ASN A 153 -6.98 0.51 1.16
CA ASN A 153 -7.59 1.67 1.83
C ASN A 153 -7.94 1.38 3.30
N LEU A 154 -7.02 0.72 4.01
CA LEU A 154 -7.10 0.56 5.45
C LEU A 154 -7.04 1.94 6.10
N GLN A 155 -8.04 2.29 6.90
CA GLN A 155 -7.96 3.52 7.70
C GLN A 155 -6.79 3.44 8.68
N ASP A 156 -6.13 4.57 8.89
CA ASP A 156 -5.14 4.84 9.94
C ASP A 156 -5.72 4.81 11.36
N ARG A 157 -6.49 3.76 11.69
CA ARG A 157 -7.02 3.50 13.03
C ARG A 157 -6.85 2.04 13.39
N ASN A 158 -6.38 1.79 14.60
CA ASN A 158 -6.36 0.45 15.17
C ASN A 158 -7.64 0.23 15.99
N THR A 159 -8.35 -0.86 15.70
CA THR A 159 -9.46 -1.31 16.55
C THR A 159 -8.94 -1.58 17.97
N GLN A 160 -9.72 -1.19 18.97
CA GLN A 160 -9.48 -1.49 20.38
C GLN A 160 -10.19 -2.78 20.83
N ASP A 161 -11.02 -3.37 19.98
CA ASP A 161 -11.74 -4.60 20.27
C ASP A 161 -10.78 -5.80 20.39
N GLU A 162 -10.77 -6.43 21.57
CA GLU A 162 -9.89 -7.56 21.87
C GLU A 162 -10.19 -8.80 21.03
N GLU A 163 -11.46 -9.03 20.66
CA GLU A 163 -11.87 -10.15 19.83
C GLU A 163 -11.33 -9.97 18.40
N ILE A 164 -11.52 -8.78 17.81
CA ILE A 164 -10.98 -8.47 16.48
C ILE A 164 -9.46 -8.59 16.48
N ARG A 165 -8.79 -8.06 17.52
CA ARG A 165 -7.33 -8.18 17.69
C ARG A 165 -6.87 -9.64 17.76
N ALA A 166 -7.57 -10.48 18.50
CA ALA A 166 -7.26 -11.91 18.61
C ALA A 166 -7.44 -12.65 17.27
N MET A 167 -8.56 -12.41 16.58
CA MET A 167 -8.81 -12.98 15.25
C MET A 167 -7.76 -12.54 14.24
N LYS A 168 -7.45 -11.24 14.21
CA LYS A 168 -6.39 -10.67 13.36
C LYS A 168 -5.04 -11.32 13.65
N ALA A 169 -4.59 -11.37 14.89
CA ALA A 169 -3.31 -11.97 15.26
C ALA A 169 -3.22 -13.45 14.84
N LYS A 170 -4.30 -14.21 14.98
CA LYS A 170 -4.39 -15.61 14.53
C LYS A 170 -4.18 -15.74 13.02
N VAL A 171 -4.85 -14.91 12.22
CA VAL A 171 -4.69 -14.90 10.76
C VAL A 171 -3.26 -14.52 10.37
N LEU A 172 -2.77 -13.39 10.90
CA LEU A 172 -1.46 -12.84 10.59
C LEU A 172 -0.32 -13.82 10.87
N GLY A 173 -0.43 -14.64 11.93
CA GLY A 173 0.58 -15.63 12.32
C GLY A 173 0.89 -16.74 11.31
N SER A 174 0.08 -16.88 10.25
CA SER A 174 0.25 -17.89 9.20
C SER A 174 0.62 -17.32 7.83
N LEU A 175 0.62 -15.98 7.68
CA LEU A 175 0.76 -15.33 6.39
C LEU A 175 2.18 -15.41 5.83
N GLN A 176 2.24 -15.58 4.51
CA GLN A 176 3.45 -15.50 3.70
C GLN A 176 3.53 -14.14 3.00
N SER A 177 2.40 -13.50 2.69
CA SER A 177 2.34 -12.17 2.07
C SER A 177 1.38 -11.27 2.82
N LEU A 178 1.83 -10.06 3.15
CA LEU A 178 1.03 -9.00 3.76
C LEU A 178 1.17 -7.72 2.95
N ARG A 179 0.04 -7.15 2.54
CA ARG A 179 -0.03 -5.87 1.83
C ARG A 179 -1.02 -4.94 2.52
N LEU A 180 -0.54 -3.79 2.94
CA LEU A 180 -1.35 -2.75 3.55
C LEU A 180 -1.21 -1.45 2.74
N ASN A 181 -2.33 -0.95 2.25
CA ASN A 181 -2.43 0.40 1.70
C ASN A 181 -3.26 1.22 2.69
N ILE A 182 -2.61 2.11 3.42
CA ILE A 182 -3.19 2.95 4.47
C ILE A 182 -3.70 4.26 3.87
N VAL A 183 -4.91 4.67 4.23
CA VAL A 183 -5.49 5.98 3.93
C VAL A 183 -5.66 6.79 5.21
N THR A 184 -5.38 8.09 5.13
CA THR A 184 -5.62 9.05 6.21
C THR A 184 -6.82 9.95 5.89
N GLU A 185 -7.43 10.56 6.92
CA GLU A 185 -8.44 11.61 6.69
C GLU A 185 -7.81 12.77 5.89
N ARG A 186 -8.58 13.31 4.95
CA ARG A 186 -8.21 14.50 4.18
C ARG A 186 -9.08 15.66 4.58
N TYR A 187 -8.46 16.79 4.81
CA TYR A 187 -9.13 18.03 5.16
C TYR A 187 -8.84 19.09 4.10
N GLU A 188 -9.64 19.05 3.03
CA GLU A 188 -9.44 19.94 1.86
C GLU A 188 -9.46 21.43 2.23
N ALA A 189 -10.18 21.81 3.29
CA ALA A 189 -10.28 23.19 3.74
C ALA A 189 -9.01 23.71 4.45
N SER A 190 -8.22 22.82 5.06
CA SER A 190 -6.96 23.14 5.75
C SER A 190 -5.98 21.95 5.71
N PRO A 191 -5.34 21.67 4.56
CA PRO A 191 -4.44 20.53 4.42
C PRO A 191 -3.22 20.56 5.37
N GLU A 192 -2.86 21.74 5.88
CA GLU A 192 -1.84 21.92 6.90
C GLU A 192 -2.17 21.23 8.24
N GLU A 193 -3.46 21.11 8.58
CA GLU A 193 -3.91 20.51 9.83
C GLU A 193 -3.88 18.97 9.78
N GLU A 194 -3.86 18.38 8.58
CA GLU A 194 -3.83 16.92 8.38
C GLU A 194 -2.63 16.25 9.07
N LEU A 195 -1.49 16.96 9.17
CA LEU A 195 -0.30 16.45 9.84
C LEU A 195 -0.46 16.38 11.37
N GLU A 196 -1.34 17.21 11.93
CA GLU A 196 -1.57 17.32 13.37
C GLU A 196 -2.65 16.36 13.87
N PHE A 197 -3.35 15.66 12.97
CA PHE A 197 -4.34 14.64 13.34
C PHE A 197 -3.70 13.50 14.15
N PRO A 198 -4.25 13.16 15.33
CA PRO A 198 -3.66 12.16 16.21
C PRO A 198 -3.74 10.73 15.64
N GLU A 199 -4.73 10.42 14.81
CA GLU A 199 -5.02 9.06 14.33
C GLU A 199 -3.85 8.44 13.55
N PRO A 200 -3.24 9.11 12.54
CA PRO A 200 -2.03 8.61 11.91
C PRO A 200 -0.91 8.32 12.92
N HIS A 201 -0.68 9.20 13.90
CA HIS A 201 0.40 9.03 14.88
C HIS A 201 0.19 7.83 15.78
N GLU A 202 -1.03 7.67 16.31
CA GLU A 202 -1.42 6.52 17.12
C GLU A 202 -1.35 5.22 16.31
N PHE A 203 -1.83 5.25 15.06
CA PHE A 203 -1.81 4.10 14.19
C PHE A 203 -0.39 3.61 13.91
N PHE A 204 0.51 4.48 13.45
CA PHE A 204 1.88 4.09 13.11
C PHE A 204 2.73 3.75 14.34
N ALA A 205 2.41 4.29 15.51
CA ALA A 205 3.02 3.88 16.77
C ALA A 205 2.67 2.43 17.15
N GLU A 206 1.41 2.03 16.95
CA GLU A 206 0.93 0.69 17.28
C GLU A 206 1.08 -0.33 16.12
N MET A 207 1.16 0.13 14.88
CA MET A 207 1.17 -0.72 13.68
C MET A 207 2.25 -1.82 13.72
N PRO A 208 3.50 -1.55 14.15
CA PRO A 208 4.49 -2.61 14.30
C PRO A 208 4.05 -3.74 15.24
N SER A 209 3.38 -3.43 16.35
CA SER A 209 2.92 -4.46 17.30
C SER A 209 1.63 -5.15 16.82
N ALA A 210 0.71 -4.39 16.22
CA ALA A 210 -0.61 -4.86 15.85
C ALA A 210 -0.66 -5.62 14.51
N TRP A 211 0.23 -5.30 13.57
CA TRP A 211 0.24 -5.85 12.22
C TRP A 211 1.53 -6.61 11.88
N LEU A 212 2.70 -6.09 12.27
CA LEU A 212 3.98 -6.67 11.84
C LEU A 212 4.45 -7.81 12.74
N LYS A 213 4.51 -7.62 14.07
CA LYS A 213 4.98 -8.63 15.03
C LYS A 213 4.30 -10.01 14.86
N PRO A 214 2.98 -10.10 14.66
CA PRO A 214 2.32 -11.39 14.48
C PRO A 214 2.83 -12.18 13.27
N THR A 215 3.30 -11.50 12.22
CA THR A 215 3.73 -12.15 10.95
C THR A 215 5.20 -12.58 10.93
N MET A 216 5.98 -12.25 11.96
CA MET A 216 7.46 -12.39 11.94
C MET A 216 7.94 -13.81 11.61
N GLY A 217 7.21 -14.86 12.00
CA GLY A 217 7.67 -16.24 11.80
C GLY A 217 7.56 -16.78 10.36
N SER A 218 6.69 -16.20 9.53
CA SER A 218 6.30 -16.79 8.23
C SER A 218 6.39 -15.86 7.04
N LEU A 219 6.44 -14.53 7.27
CA LEU A 219 6.32 -13.55 6.19
C LEU A 219 7.49 -13.60 5.20
N GLU A 220 7.15 -13.74 3.92
CA GLU A 220 8.08 -13.71 2.77
C GLU A 220 7.93 -12.43 1.94
N GLN A 221 6.77 -11.79 1.97
CA GLN A 221 6.50 -10.55 1.22
C GLN A 221 5.80 -9.52 2.11
N LEU A 222 6.31 -8.30 2.13
CA LEU A 222 5.73 -7.17 2.85
C LEU A 222 5.58 -5.98 1.90
N THR A 223 4.37 -5.43 1.81
CA THR A 223 4.07 -4.18 1.10
C THR A 223 3.37 -3.21 2.03
N LEU A 224 3.97 -2.05 2.26
CA LEU A 224 3.42 -0.98 3.10
C LEU A 224 3.37 0.31 2.30
N TYR A 225 2.15 0.79 2.04
CA TYR A 225 1.89 2.06 1.37
C TYR A 225 1.00 2.90 2.28
N CYS A 226 1.23 4.20 2.27
CA CYS A 226 0.33 5.18 2.85
C CYS A 226 0.05 6.23 1.78
N ASP A 227 -1.15 6.79 1.75
CA ASP A 227 -1.48 7.84 0.79
C ASP A 227 -0.78 9.17 1.10
N ASN A 228 -0.29 9.33 2.34
CA ASN A 228 0.59 10.40 2.79
C ASN A 228 2.02 9.89 3.16
N TYR A 229 2.98 10.79 3.35
CA TYR A 229 4.32 10.42 3.81
C TYR A 229 4.30 9.87 5.24
N TRP A 230 5.10 8.84 5.50
CA TRP A 230 5.21 8.22 6.83
C TRP A 230 6.63 7.79 7.14
N GLY A 231 6.89 7.43 8.40
CA GLY A 231 8.20 6.98 8.88
C GLY A 231 8.98 8.06 9.63
N PHE A 232 8.68 9.33 9.37
CA PHE A 232 9.11 10.46 10.17
C PHE A 232 7.96 10.99 11.04
N PHE A 233 6.91 11.48 10.40
CA PHE A 233 5.75 12.08 11.04
C PHE A 233 4.55 11.83 10.10
N PRO A 234 3.70 10.83 10.40
CA PRO A 234 3.73 10.00 11.59
C PRO A 234 4.96 9.09 11.66
N LYS A 235 5.45 8.89 12.89
CA LYS A 235 6.64 8.09 13.17
C LYS A 235 6.30 6.62 13.28
N VAL A 236 7.21 5.78 12.78
CA VAL A 236 7.16 4.33 12.98
C VAL A 236 8.46 3.84 13.61
N ASP A 237 8.35 3.03 14.67
CA ASP A 237 9.50 2.35 15.25
C ASP A 237 9.53 0.88 14.84
N LEU A 238 10.49 0.54 13.98
CA LEU A 238 10.70 -0.83 13.48
C LEU A 238 11.73 -1.61 14.33
N LYS A 239 12.20 -1.04 15.45
CA LYS A 239 13.12 -1.75 16.37
C LYS A 239 12.47 -3.02 16.90
N GLY A 240 13.23 -4.12 16.84
CA GLY A 240 12.77 -5.43 17.28
C GLY A 240 11.82 -6.12 16.29
N ILE A 241 11.59 -5.56 15.09
CA ILE A 241 10.90 -6.24 13.99
C ILE A 241 11.94 -6.85 13.06
N HIS A 242 11.91 -8.18 12.90
CA HIS A 242 12.77 -8.89 11.96
C HIS A 242 12.01 -10.05 11.32
N PHE A 243 12.23 -10.24 10.02
CA PHE A 243 11.49 -11.19 9.18
C PHE A 243 12.46 -12.20 8.58
N PRO A 244 12.78 -13.32 9.25
CA PRO A 244 13.81 -14.28 8.84
C PRO A 244 13.58 -14.96 7.48
N ARG A 245 12.46 -14.72 6.80
CA ARG A 245 12.12 -15.31 5.50
C ARG A 245 11.77 -14.27 4.44
N LEU A 246 11.93 -12.98 4.73
CA LEU A 246 11.52 -11.90 3.84
C LEU A 246 12.33 -11.90 2.55
N LYS A 247 11.65 -12.07 1.42
CA LYS A 247 12.19 -12.07 0.06
C LYS A 247 11.84 -10.79 -0.68
N THR A 248 10.65 -10.24 -0.44
CA THR A 248 10.17 -9.03 -1.12
C THR A 248 9.76 -7.97 -0.11
N LEU A 249 10.31 -6.78 -0.26
CA LEU A 249 9.92 -5.60 0.51
C LEU A 249 9.51 -4.47 -0.45
N ALA A 250 8.32 -3.92 -0.25
CA ALA A 250 7.85 -2.74 -0.96
C ALA A 250 7.39 -1.66 0.02
N LEU A 251 7.93 -0.45 -0.14
CA LEU A 251 7.58 0.72 0.64
C LEU A 251 7.10 1.83 -0.30
N GLY A 252 5.94 2.40 0.01
CA GLY A 252 5.35 3.54 -0.70
C GLY A 252 5.30 4.77 0.20
N ASN A 253 5.69 5.95 -0.31
CA ASN A 253 5.70 7.22 0.44
C ASN A 253 6.49 7.14 1.77
N PHE A 254 7.53 6.33 1.84
CA PHE A 254 8.32 6.20 3.07
C PHE A 254 9.43 7.27 3.15
N GLY A 255 9.50 7.95 4.30
CA GLY A 255 10.48 8.99 4.60
C GLY A 255 11.66 8.48 5.42
N PHE A 256 12.85 8.48 4.83
CA PHE A 256 14.11 8.18 5.51
C PHE A 256 14.64 9.39 6.27
N VAL A 257 14.76 9.25 7.59
CA VAL A 257 15.20 10.29 8.54
C VAL A 257 16.36 9.89 9.44
N GLN A 258 16.66 8.60 9.52
CA GLN A 258 17.67 8.06 10.42
C GLN A 258 18.22 6.71 9.95
N ASP A 259 19.43 6.39 10.40
CA ASP A 259 20.16 5.18 10.02
C ASP A 259 19.42 3.89 10.38
N SER A 260 18.70 3.86 11.50
CA SER A 260 18.00 2.65 11.94
C SER A 260 16.94 2.15 10.95
N GLN A 261 16.38 3.04 10.10
CA GLN A 261 15.45 2.63 9.05
C GLN A 261 16.16 1.88 7.92
N VAL A 262 17.36 2.33 7.57
CA VAL A 262 18.21 1.66 6.56
C VAL A 262 18.76 0.36 7.11
N GLU A 263 19.26 0.37 8.35
CA GLU A 263 19.75 -0.81 9.06
C GLU A 263 18.67 -1.88 9.21
N TRP A 264 17.41 -1.47 9.41
CA TRP A 264 16.28 -2.40 9.44
C TRP A 264 16.14 -3.15 8.10
N ILE A 265 16.20 -2.46 6.96
CA ILE A 265 16.20 -3.11 5.63
C ILE A 265 17.43 -4.03 5.47
N MET A 266 18.61 -3.57 5.90
CA MET A 266 19.85 -4.34 5.82
C MET A 266 19.83 -5.58 6.71
N SER A 267 19.03 -5.58 7.78
CA SER A 267 18.91 -6.75 8.66
C SER A 267 18.41 -8.00 7.93
N HIS A 268 17.73 -7.84 6.78
CA HIS A 268 17.20 -8.92 5.95
C HIS A 268 18.14 -9.35 4.81
N ALA A 269 19.42 -8.94 4.85
CA ALA A 269 20.43 -9.26 3.83
C ALA A 269 20.53 -10.74 3.45
N ALA A 270 20.26 -11.64 4.39
CA ALA A 270 20.34 -13.09 4.20
C ALA A 270 19.19 -13.68 3.36
N THR A 271 18.10 -12.93 3.13
CA THR A 271 16.90 -13.45 2.45
C THR A 271 16.31 -12.52 1.40
N LEU A 272 16.53 -11.21 1.51
CA LEU A 272 15.89 -10.21 0.66
C LEU A 272 16.40 -10.30 -0.79
N THR A 273 15.47 -10.57 -1.72
CA THR A 273 15.73 -10.70 -3.16
C THR A 273 15.14 -9.57 -3.99
N GLU A 274 14.10 -8.91 -3.48
CA GLU A 274 13.39 -7.84 -4.18
C GLU A 274 13.11 -6.66 -3.27
N LEU A 275 13.46 -5.46 -3.72
CA LEU A 275 13.25 -4.20 -3.00
C LEU A 275 12.61 -3.15 -3.92
N TYR A 276 11.46 -2.64 -3.51
CA TYR A 276 10.66 -1.66 -4.25
C TYR A 276 10.45 -0.40 -3.39
N LEU A 277 10.86 0.75 -3.90
CA LEU A 277 10.73 2.05 -3.24
C LEU A 277 9.93 3.00 -4.14
N ASP A 278 8.62 3.10 -3.90
CA ASP A 278 7.71 3.95 -4.67
C ASP A 278 7.48 5.27 -3.94
N ASP A 279 7.75 6.39 -4.62
CA ASP A 279 7.64 7.75 -4.08
C ASP A 279 8.30 7.93 -2.69
N CYS A 280 9.40 7.21 -2.41
CA CYS A 280 10.14 7.34 -1.16
C CYS A 280 11.07 8.57 -1.17
N THR A 281 11.31 9.16 -0.01
CA THR A 281 12.10 10.40 0.12
C THR A 281 13.10 10.32 1.27
N ILE A 282 14.17 11.13 1.18
CA ILE A 282 15.10 11.39 2.29
C ILE A 282 14.77 12.77 2.87
N LEU A 283 14.41 12.81 4.14
CA LEU A 283 14.27 14.06 4.88
C LEU A 283 15.65 14.49 5.40
N TYR A 284 16.30 15.36 4.64
CA TYR A 284 17.69 15.77 4.89
C TYR A 284 17.80 16.83 5.98
N ASP A 285 16.74 17.63 6.19
CA ASP A 285 16.65 18.59 7.27
C ASP A 285 15.24 18.63 7.85
N LYS A 286 15.12 18.62 9.18
CA LYS A 286 13.82 18.50 9.85
C LYS A 286 13.79 19.16 11.21
N ALA A 287 12.65 19.77 11.54
CA ALA A 287 12.31 20.22 12.88
C ALA A 287 11.81 19.06 13.76
N GLU A 288 11.91 19.19 15.08
CA GLU A 288 11.32 18.23 16.02
C GLU A 288 9.79 18.43 16.14
N MET A 289 9.03 17.90 15.18
CA MET A 289 7.56 18.01 15.14
C MET A 289 6.85 17.37 16.35
N GLU A 290 7.44 16.34 16.97
CA GLU A 290 6.88 15.64 18.15
C GLU A 290 6.66 16.55 19.37
N VAL A 291 7.37 17.69 19.46
CA VAL A 291 7.25 18.62 20.59
C VAL A 291 5.88 19.31 20.63
N ARG A 292 5.20 19.48 19.48
CA ARG A 292 3.90 20.16 19.39
C ARG A 292 2.73 19.37 19.98
N ILE A 293 2.76 18.04 19.95
CA ILE A 293 1.68 17.19 20.47
C ILE A 293 1.64 17.24 22.01
N ARG A 294 2.73 17.67 22.67
CA ARG A 294 2.77 17.86 24.12
C ARG A 294 2.59 19.35 24.46
N GLU A 295 1.43 19.71 25.01
CA GLU A 295 1.07 21.08 25.42
C GLU A 295 2.03 21.69 26.49
N ASP A 296 2.88 20.86 27.10
CA ASP A 296 3.65 21.16 28.30
C ASP A 296 5.01 21.87 28.04
N CYS A 297 5.41 22.08 26.79
CA CYS A 297 6.76 22.58 26.44
C CYS A 297 6.72 23.90 25.62
N PRO A 298 6.67 25.07 26.27
CA PRO A 298 6.54 26.37 25.59
C PRO A 298 7.86 26.94 25.00
N GLU A 299 8.98 26.21 25.06
CA GLU A 299 10.24 26.66 24.46
C GLU A 299 10.50 25.95 23.13
N LEU A 300 10.01 26.56 22.03
CA LEU A 300 10.39 26.28 20.64
C LEU A 300 11.88 26.60 20.42
N SER A 301 12.73 25.77 20.98
CA SER A 301 14.13 25.75 20.63
C SER A 301 14.23 25.08 19.25
N LYS A 302 14.71 25.84 18.26
CA LYS A 302 14.93 25.47 16.86
C LYS A 302 15.94 24.31 16.75
N HIS A 303 15.58 23.12 17.19
CA HIS A 303 16.41 21.93 17.11
C HIS A 303 16.17 21.25 15.76
N TYR A 304 16.93 21.69 14.75
CA TYR A 304 16.96 21.00 13.48
C TYR A 304 17.85 19.76 13.59
N ARG A 305 17.32 18.60 13.16
CA ARG A 305 18.08 17.36 13.05
C ARG A 305 18.27 16.98 11.59
N SER A 306 19.39 17.41 11.03
CA SER A 306 19.75 17.01 9.68
C SER A 306 20.11 15.52 9.61
N TYR A 307 19.73 14.88 8.51
CA TYR A 307 20.14 13.52 8.19
C TYR A 307 21.22 13.58 7.11
N GLU A 308 22.39 13.02 7.37
CA GLU A 308 23.56 13.22 6.50
C GLU A 308 23.63 12.26 5.32
N LYS A 309 22.96 11.10 5.39
CA LYS A 309 22.95 10.15 4.28
C LYS A 309 22.14 10.67 3.10
N ARG A 310 22.57 10.23 1.92
CA ARG A 310 21.98 10.54 0.63
C ARG A 310 21.57 9.27 -0.09
N TRP A 311 20.84 9.41 -1.19
CA TRP A 311 20.39 8.27 -1.98
C TRP A 311 21.57 7.45 -2.50
N HIS A 312 22.66 8.08 -2.93
CA HIS A 312 23.88 7.36 -3.28
C HIS A 312 24.44 6.49 -2.14
N ASP A 313 24.42 6.97 -0.89
CA ASP A 313 24.85 6.17 0.26
C ASP A 313 23.94 4.95 0.47
N LEU A 314 22.62 5.15 0.36
CA LEU A 314 21.64 4.06 0.48
C LEU A 314 21.80 3.04 -0.66
N PHE A 315 21.97 3.49 -1.90
CA PHE A 315 22.16 2.59 -3.04
C PHE A 315 23.46 1.78 -2.91
N ASP A 316 24.54 2.41 -2.45
CA ASP A 316 25.79 1.71 -2.17
C ASP A 316 25.67 0.72 -1.00
N ALA A 317 24.94 1.09 0.05
CA ALA A 317 24.61 0.18 1.14
C ALA A 317 23.80 -1.02 0.63
N PHE A 318 22.81 -0.81 -0.23
CA PHE A 318 22.00 -1.90 -0.80
C PHE A 318 22.85 -2.79 -1.71
N ARG A 319 23.68 -2.19 -2.56
CA ARG A 319 24.58 -2.88 -3.50
C ARG A 319 25.59 -3.77 -2.80
N THR A 320 26.10 -3.34 -1.65
CA THR A 320 27.16 -4.06 -0.92
C THR A 320 26.62 -4.93 0.22
N GLY A 321 25.50 -4.54 0.81
CA GLY A 321 24.90 -5.16 1.99
C GLY A 321 23.78 -6.16 1.68
N LEU A 322 23.18 -6.16 0.49
CA LEU A 322 22.13 -7.10 0.10
C LEU A 322 22.62 -8.08 -0.99
N PRO A 323 23.37 -9.14 -0.62
CA PRO A 323 24.03 -10.03 -1.58
C PRO A 323 23.06 -10.89 -2.40
N LEU A 324 21.82 -11.06 -1.95
CA LEU A 324 20.79 -11.84 -2.65
C LEU A 324 19.83 -10.99 -3.47
N LEU A 325 20.00 -9.66 -3.48
CA LEU A 325 19.14 -8.76 -4.23
C LEU A 325 19.25 -9.03 -5.73
N ARG A 326 18.10 -9.23 -6.38
CA ARG A 326 17.97 -9.51 -7.82
C ARG A 326 17.09 -8.51 -8.53
N HIS A 327 16.14 -7.93 -7.81
CA HIS A 327 15.24 -6.93 -8.36
C HIS A 327 15.20 -5.71 -7.45
N PHE A 328 15.53 -4.57 -8.03
CA PHE A 328 15.42 -3.27 -7.41
C PHE A 328 14.61 -2.33 -8.31
N ARG A 329 13.67 -1.60 -7.73
CA ARG A 329 13.03 -0.45 -8.38
C ARG A 329 12.89 0.68 -7.39
N MET A 330 13.26 1.87 -7.84
CA MET A 330 12.94 3.11 -7.16
C MET A 330 12.34 4.06 -8.18
N GLY A 331 11.24 4.71 -7.83
CA GLY A 331 10.72 5.82 -8.62
C GLY A 331 9.26 6.08 -8.32
N THR A 332 8.43 6.20 -9.36
CA THR A 332 7.00 6.50 -9.19
C THR A 332 6.13 5.60 -10.08
N THR A 333 5.03 5.10 -9.53
CA THR A 333 3.92 4.52 -10.34
C THR A 333 2.95 5.59 -10.85
N CYS A 334 3.17 6.87 -10.56
CA CYS A 334 2.31 8.01 -10.93
C CYS A 334 0.84 7.88 -10.49
N TRP A 335 0.59 7.03 -9.49
CA TRP A 335 -0.75 6.70 -9.01
C TRP A 335 -1.51 7.94 -8.51
N SER A 336 -0.82 8.91 -7.91
CA SER A 336 -1.41 10.17 -7.43
C SER A 336 -2.12 10.98 -8.52
N ASN A 337 -1.77 10.78 -9.79
CA ASN A 337 -2.30 11.54 -10.92
C ASN A 337 -3.32 10.74 -11.75
N SER A 338 -3.48 9.45 -11.45
CA SER A 338 -4.26 8.52 -12.28
C SER A 338 -5.74 8.46 -11.90
N GLY A 339 -6.13 8.98 -10.72
CA GLY A 339 -7.46 8.77 -10.16
C GLY A 339 -7.75 7.32 -9.75
N GLU A 340 -6.84 6.38 -10.03
CA GLU A 340 -7.03 4.94 -9.76
C GLU A 340 -6.77 4.56 -8.28
N GLY A 341 -6.41 5.53 -7.43
CA GLY A 341 -6.01 5.34 -6.03
C GLY A 341 -4.59 4.77 -5.88
N MET A 342 -4.19 4.46 -4.64
CA MET A 342 -2.87 3.87 -4.35
C MET A 342 -2.59 2.61 -5.19
N PRO A 343 -1.32 2.40 -5.61
CA PRO A 343 -0.95 1.28 -6.45
C PRO A 343 -1.17 -0.02 -5.67
N PHE A 344 -1.76 -1.00 -6.33
CA PHE A 344 -2.09 -2.28 -5.75
C PHE A 344 -1.70 -3.38 -6.75
N GLU A 345 -0.76 -4.24 -6.36
CA GLU A 345 -0.13 -5.25 -7.21
C GLU A 345 0.64 -4.66 -8.41
N LYS A 346 1.15 -3.42 -8.27
CA LYS A 346 1.86 -2.67 -9.32
C LYS A 346 3.33 -2.38 -8.98
N GLU A 347 3.94 -3.04 -8.00
CA GLU A 347 5.34 -2.82 -7.59
C GLU A 347 6.32 -3.01 -8.76
N THR A 348 6.08 -4.02 -9.58
CA THR A 348 6.90 -4.34 -10.75
C THR A 348 6.70 -3.34 -11.89
N GLN A 349 5.74 -2.42 -11.78
CA GLN A 349 5.43 -1.39 -12.76
C GLN A 349 6.00 -0.01 -12.36
N ILE A 350 6.68 0.11 -11.21
CA ILE A 350 7.37 1.34 -10.80
C ILE A 350 8.31 1.78 -11.91
N ASN A 351 8.13 3.00 -12.40
CA ASN A 351 9.04 3.59 -13.37
C ASN A 351 10.35 3.92 -12.68
N ILE A 352 11.43 3.26 -13.08
CA ILE A 352 12.73 3.43 -12.43
C ILE A 352 13.28 4.81 -12.76
N GLY A 353 13.50 5.63 -11.74
CA GLY A 353 14.13 6.93 -11.86
C GLY A 353 14.23 7.68 -10.53
N LEU A 354 15.00 8.75 -10.53
CA LEU A 354 15.19 9.66 -9.41
C LEU A 354 14.14 10.77 -9.51
N MET A 355 13.33 10.90 -8.45
CA MET A 355 12.37 12.00 -8.38
C MET A 355 13.07 13.33 -8.05
N ASN A 356 12.48 14.43 -8.49
CA ASN A 356 12.92 15.77 -8.08
C ASN A 356 12.69 16.01 -6.58
N ASP A 357 11.65 15.42 -6.01
CA ASP A 357 11.25 15.54 -4.61
C ASP A 357 11.85 14.43 -3.71
N ARG A 358 12.91 13.76 -4.19
CA ARG A 358 13.62 12.69 -3.46
C ARG A 358 14.35 13.15 -2.20
N TYR A 359 14.59 14.46 -2.09
CA TYR A 359 15.10 15.13 -0.90
C TYR A 359 14.09 16.16 -0.44
N MET A 360 13.62 16.05 0.79
CA MET A 360 12.63 16.95 1.37
C MET A 360 13.14 17.55 2.68
N ALA A 361 12.65 18.74 3.00
CA ALA A 361 12.82 19.35 4.31
C ALA A 361 11.48 19.45 5.03
N CYS A 362 11.51 19.38 6.36
CA CYS A 362 10.36 19.63 7.21
C CYS A 362 10.70 20.75 8.19
N TYR A 363 10.12 21.93 8.00
CA TYR A 363 10.31 23.05 8.92
C TYR A 363 8.98 23.40 9.57
N ASP A 364 9.05 23.64 10.88
CA ASP A 364 7.88 24.05 11.63
C ASP A 364 7.44 25.48 11.25
N GLY A 365 6.14 25.74 11.20
CA GLY A 365 5.56 27.07 10.95
C GLY A 365 5.44 27.50 9.49
N TYR A 366 5.76 26.62 8.53
CA TYR A 366 5.46 26.83 7.11
C TYR A 366 4.20 26.04 6.72
N GLY A 367 3.16 26.73 6.24
CA GLY A 367 1.96 26.07 5.70
C GLY A 367 2.07 25.76 4.20
N PRO A 368 1.29 24.82 3.64
CA PRO A 368 0.94 23.49 4.16
C PRO A 368 1.97 22.47 3.62
N SER A 369 2.56 21.54 4.40
CA SER A 369 3.53 20.64 3.73
C SER A 369 3.80 19.23 4.28
N PRO A 370 3.39 18.20 3.52
CA PRO A 370 3.97 16.85 3.50
C PRO A 370 4.99 16.60 2.34
N TYR A 371 6.32 16.57 2.51
CA TYR A 371 7.24 17.53 3.11
C TYR A 371 7.94 18.32 1.98
N MET A 372 8.48 19.51 2.26
CA MET A 372 8.73 20.55 1.24
C MET A 372 9.75 20.13 0.18
N ALA A 373 9.42 20.36 -1.09
CA ALA A 373 10.28 20.12 -2.24
C ALA A 373 10.41 21.38 -3.12
N GLY A 374 11.64 21.69 -3.53
CA GLY A 374 11.93 22.76 -4.47
C GLY A 374 12.79 23.90 -3.91
N PRO A 375 13.27 24.80 -4.79
CA PRO A 375 14.10 25.94 -4.41
C PRO A 375 13.22 26.99 -3.72
N HIS A 376 13.14 26.92 -2.39
CA HIS A 376 12.94 28.13 -1.59
C HIS A 376 14.32 28.61 -1.19
N ASP A 377 14.51 29.92 -1.12
CA ASP A 377 15.75 30.45 -0.57
C ASP A 377 15.80 30.03 0.91
N PRO A 378 16.73 29.15 1.30
CA PRO A 378 16.79 28.68 2.67
C PRO A 378 17.04 29.89 3.56
N GLN A 379 16.28 30.01 4.65
CA GLN A 379 16.58 30.99 5.68
C GLN A 379 17.96 30.69 6.30
N ASP A 380 18.57 31.65 6.99
CA ASP A 380 19.94 31.53 7.53
C ASP A 380 20.17 30.30 8.46
N TYR A 381 19.10 29.67 8.94
CA TYR A 381 19.12 28.50 9.81
C TYR A 381 18.66 27.19 9.12
N GLU A 382 18.29 27.24 7.84
CA GLU A 382 17.83 26.10 7.06
C GLU A 382 18.99 25.52 6.24
N LYS A 383 19.04 24.19 6.12
CA LYS A 383 20.05 23.55 5.28
C LYS A 383 19.64 23.65 3.82
N ALA A 384 20.59 23.97 2.95
CA ALA A 384 20.38 23.91 1.51
C ALA A 384 20.11 22.47 1.06
N ALA A 385 19.28 22.33 0.01
CA ALA A 385 18.99 21.02 -0.57
C ALA A 385 20.27 20.35 -1.09
N PRO A 386 20.43 19.02 -0.94
CA PRO A 386 21.61 18.32 -1.43
C PRO A 386 21.80 18.40 -2.95
N GLU A 387 22.92 18.94 -3.39
CA GLU A 387 23.34 18.98 -4.80
C GLU A 387 24.14 17.72 -5.18
N CYS A 388 23.53 16.54 -5.04
CA CYS A 388 24.22 15.24 -5.29
C CYS A 388 23.52 14.38 -6.36
N GLY A 389 22.91 15.03 -7.36
CA GLY A 389 22.12 14.35 -8.39
C GLY A 389 22.94 13.44 -9.32
N GLU A 390 24.19 13.79 -9.59
CA GLU A 390 25.08 12.95 -10.42
C GLU A 390 25.54 11.72 -9.63
N GLU A 391 25.90 11.89 -8.36
CA GLU A 391 26.28 10.82 -7.44
C GLU A 391 25.14 9.83 -7.25
N ASP A 392 23.92 10.32 -6.99
CA ASP A 392 22.71 9.50 -6.87
C ASP A 392 22.47 8.66 -8.14
N ARG A 393 22.62 9.28 -9.32
CA ARG A 393 22.45 8.60 -10.62
C ARG A 393 23.50 7.52 -10.80
N ASN A 394 24.76 7.84 -10.56
CA ASN A 394 25.88 6.92 -10.72
C ASN A 394 25.72 5.72 -9.77
N ALA A 395 25.39 5.96 -8.50
CA ALA A 395 25.19 4.90 -7.51
C ALA A 395 23.98 4.03 -7.85
N LEU A 396 22.87 4.60 -8.33
CA LEU A 396 21.71 3.84 -8.81
C LEU A 396 22.07 2.94 -10.00
N GLN A 397 22.80 3.47 -10.99
CA GLN A 397 23.27 2.68 -12.13
C GLN A 397 24.20 1.54 -11.70
N LEU A 398 25.11 1.80 -10.75
CA LEU A 398 26.00 0.78 -10.19
C LEU A 398 25.23 -0.33 -9.47
N LEU A 399 24.21 0.03 -8.68
CA LEU A 399 23.32 -0.92 -8.03
C LEU A 399 22.60 -1.79 -9.06
N LEU A 400 21.91 -1.18 -10.03
CA LEU A 400 21.16 -1.90 -11.07
C LEU A 400 22.07 -2.83 -11.87
N LYS A 401 23.25 -2.35 -12.28
CA LYS A 401 24.24 -3.15 -13.00
C LYS A 401 24.73 -4.34 -12.19
N SER A 402 24.96 -4.17 -10.88
CA SER A 402 25.44 -5.25 -10.00
C SER A 402 24.47 -6.42 -9.89
N ILE A 403 23.18 -6.15 -10.03
CA ILE A 403 22.10 -7.15 -9.97
C ILE A 403 21.62 -7.59 -11.37
N GLY A 404 22.29 -7.13 -12.44
CA GLY A 404 21.98 -7.50 -13.82
C GLY A 404 20.76 -6.80 -14.42
N GLN A 405 20.28 -5.71 -13.82
CA GLN A 405 19.23 -4.86 -14.37
C GLN A 405 19.84 -3.70 -15.18
N SER A 406 19.27 -3.40 -16.34
CA SER A 406 19.65 -2.26 -17.17
C SER A 406 18.44 -1.37 -17.44
N VAL A 407 18.60 -0.07 -17.24
CA VAL A 407 17.58 0.95 -17.53
C VAL A 407 18.20 1.96 -18.49
N PRO A 408 17.51 2.39 -19.56
CA PRO A 408 18.00 3.45 -20.44
C PRO A 408 18.25 4.75 -19.65
N ASP A 409 19.35 5.44 -19.93
CA ASP A 409 19.72 6.68 -19.22
C ASP A 409 18.64 7.76 -19.27
N SER A 410 17.81 7.76 -20.32
CA SER A 410 16.67 8.67 -20.50
C SER A 410 15.54 8.49 -19.49
N CYS A 411 15.48 7.36 -18.76
CA CYS A 411 14.42 7.08 -17.79
C CYS A 411 14.78 7.53 -16.36
N ILE A 412 16.03 7.93 -16.10
CA ILE A 412 16.49 8.16 -14.73
C ILE A 412 16.05 9.51 -14.16
N GLU A 413 15.59 10.46 -14.99
CA GLU A 413 14.96 11.69 -14.50
C GLU A 413 13.45 11.64 -14.69
N LEU A 414 12.71 11.71 -13.59
CA LEU A 414 11.25 11.79 -13.62
C LEU A 414 10.80 13.09 -12.97
N ARG A 415 9.97 13.84 -13.70
CA ARG A 415 9.34 15.06 -13.19
C ARG A 415 7.94 14.72 -12.68
N ARG A 416 7.71 14.96 -11.40
CA ARG A 416 6.37 14.93 -10.82
C ARG A 416 5.66 16.25 -11.13
N ASN A 417 4.61 16.21 -11.93
CA ASN A 417 3.63 17.29 -11.96
C ASN A 417 2.65 17.04 -10.80
N ARG A 418 2.92 17.59 -9.61
CA ARG A 418 1.83 17.76 -8.64
C ARG A 418 0.91 18.86 -9.19
N PRO A 419 -0.42 18.72 -9.12
CA PRO A 419 -1.27 19.90 -9.23
C PRO A 419 -0.82 20.88 -8.15
N SER A 420 -0.42 22.08 -8.56
CA SER A 420 -0.22 23.18 -7.62
C SER A 420 -1.53 23.34 -6.83
N LEU A 421 -1.46 23.35 -5.51
CA LEU A 421 -2.53 23.87 -4.65
C LEU A 421 -2.86 25.36 -4.95
N ASP A 422 -2.12 25.98 -5.87
CA ASP A 422 -2.19 27.37 -6.28
C ASP A 422 -2.93 27.60 -7.61
N ARG A 423 -4.14 27.03 -7.78
CA ARG A 423 -5.05 27.48 -8.85
C ARG A 423 -6.52 27.53 -8.44
N SER A 424 -6.86 28.53 -7.63
CA SER A 424 -8.19 29.15 -7.69
C SER A 424 -8.14 30.63 -7.33
N SER A 425 -7.42 31.43 -8.12
CA SER A 425 -7.71 32.85 -8.27
C SER A 425 -8.24 33.11 -9.69
N ALA A 426 -9.35 32.44 -10.03
CA ALA A 426 -10.22 32.91 -11.10
C ALA A 426 -11.25 33.85 -10.48
N SER A 427 -10.90 35.14 -10.47
CA SER A 427 -11.83 36.24 -10.26
C SER A 427 -13.01 36.13 -11.22
N ALA A 428 -14.21 35.89 -10.70
CA ALA A 428 -15.46 36.14 -11.40
C ALA A 428 -15.94 37.56 -11.06
N GLN A 429 -16.04 38.40 -12.10
CA GLN A 429 -16.87 39.60 -12.12
C GLN A 429 -18.35 39.22 -12.15
#